data_AF-A0A0Q7QJG3-F1
#
_entry.id   AF-A0A0Q7QJG3-F1
#
_cell.length_a   1.000
_cell.length_b   1.000
_cell.length_c   1.000
_cell.angle_alpha   90.00
_cell.angle_beta   90.00
_cell.angle_gamma   90.00
#
_symmetry.space_group_name_H-M   'P 1'
#
loop_
_entity.id
_entity.type
_entity.pdbx_description
1 polymer ?
#
loop_
_entity_poly.entity_id
_entity_poly.type
_entity_poly.pdbx_seq_one_letter_code
_entity_poly.pdbx_strand_id
1 'polypeptide(L)'
;MNPSKLDRWPRYERVHFVLVKRGHRYERPWQGFVVGWRRAGRGWEALVTYVDEQADGSGVHTDWFPQARLRPVEVDPNPPRDDWF
;
A
#
# COMPACT_ATOMS: atom_id res chain seq x y z
N MET A 1 -11.63 -29.57 -15.52
CA MET A 1 -10.26 -29.64 -16.06
C MET A 1 -9.34 -29.19 -14.93
N ASN A 2 -8.44 -30.05 -14.46
CA ASN A 2 -7.56 -29.72 -13.32
C ASN A 2 -6.41 -28.85 -13.84
N PRO A 3 -6.14 -27.65 -13.27
CA PRO A 3 -5.04 -26.82 -13.73
C PRO A 3 -3.73 -27.61 -13.63
N SER A 4 -2.98 -27.64 -14.74
CA SER A 4 -1.73 -28.42 -14.79
C SER A 4 -0.73 -27.87 -13.78
N LYS A 5 0.25 -28.67 -13.32
CA LYS A 5 1.33 -28.19 -12.43
C LYS A 5 2.12 -26.99 -13.01
N LEU A 6 1.97 -26.70 -14.31
CA LEU A 6 2.59 -25.57 -15.01
C LEU A 6 1.74 -24.28 -14.94
N ASP A 7 0.52 -24.35 -14.40
CA ASP A 7 -0.39 -23.21 -14.22
C ASP A 7 -0.14 -22.46 -12.91
N ARG A 8 0.98 -22.75 -12.24
CA ARG A 8 1.36 -22.07 -11.01
C ARG A 8 1.98 -20.72 -11.37
N TRP A 9 1.41 -19.66 -10.81
CA TRP A 9 2.02 -18.33 -10.86
C TRP A 9 3.52 -18.38 -10.49
N PRO A 10 4.37 -17.60 -11.18
CA PRO A 10 5.76 -17.42 -10.77
C PRO A 10 5.87 -17.02 -9.30
N ARG A 11 7.02 -17.26 -8.68
CA ARG A 11 7.29 -16.71 -7.34
C ARG A 11 7.19 -15.18 -7.42
N TYR A 12 6.24 -14.61 -6.68
CA TYR A 12 6.10 -13.17 -6.52
C TYR A 12 6.65 -12.75 -5.16
N GLU A 13 7.15 -11.51 -5.09
CA GLU A 13 7.55 -10.93 -3.81
C GLU A 13 6.35 -10.72 -2.90
N ARG A 14 6.59 -10.72 -1.58
CA ARG A 14 5.51 -10.47 -0.64
C ARG A 14 4.98 -9.06 -0.86
N VAL A 15 3.67 -9.00 -1.04
CA VAL A 15 2.94 -7.74 -1.07
C VAL A 15 2.55 -7.33 0.34
N HIS A 16 2.57 -6.04 0.62
CA HIS A 16 2.38 -5.51 1.97
C HIS A 16 1.40 -4.33 1.96
N PHE A 17 0.37 -4.40 2.81
CA PHE A 17 -0.44 -3.24 3.13
C PHE A 17 0.34 -2.28 4.03
N VAL A 18 0.27 -1.00 3.71
CA VAL A 18 1.00 0.06 4.41
C VAL A 18 0.13 1.30 4.62
N LEU A 19 0.42 2.02 5.69
CA LEU A 19 -0.01 3.40 5.88
C LEU A 19 1.11 4.33 5.38
N VAL A 20 0.76 5.29 4.52
CA VAL A 20 1.67 6.30 4.00
C VAL A 20 1.47 7.60 4.78
N LYS A 21 2.50 8.01 5.53
CA LYS A 21 2.48 9.28 6.26
C LYS A 21 2.39 10.47 5.31
N ARG A 22 1.48 11.40 5.58
CA ARG A 22 1.34 12.68 4.86
C ARG A 22 2.18 13.80 5.50
N GLY A 23 2.07 15.02 4.96
CA GLY A 23 2.90 16.16 5.34
C GLY A 23 2.62 16.72 6.73
N HIS A 24 1.36 16.68 7.20
CA HIS A 24 0.96 17.24 8.48
C HIS A 24 0.76 16.16 9.56
N ARG A 25 1.09 16.51 10.82
CA ARG A 25 1.10 15.58 11.99
C ARG A 25 -0.26 14.91 12.25
N TYR A 26 -1.36 15.59 11.94
CA TYR A 26 -2.72 15.14 12.24
C TYR A 26 -3.50 14.71 11.00
N GLU A 27 -2.87 14.70 9.83
CA GLU A 27 -3.51 14.20 8.62
C GLU A 27 -3.65 12.68 8.68
N ARG A 28 -4.84 12.19 8.29
CA ARG A 28 -5.09 10.76 8.12
C ARG A 28 -4.12 10.21 7.06
N PRO A 29 -3.32 9.18 7.38
CA PRO A 29 -2.40 8.60 6.41
C PRO A 29 -3.17 7.98 5.25
N TRP A 30 -2.57 7.96 4.06
CA TRP A 30 -3.14 7.19 2.96
C TRP A 30 -2.99 5.70 3.24
N GLN A 31 -4.00 4.93 2.89
CA GLN A 31 -3.93 3.48 2.88
C GLN A 31 -3.40 3.03 1.53
N GLY A 32 -2.37 2.19 1.54
CA GLY A 32 -1.70 1.78 0.32
C GLY A 32 -1.20 0.35 0.35
N PHE A 33 -0.71 -0.07 -0.80
CA PHE A 33 -0.25 -1.41 -1.09
C PHE A 33 1.09 -1.35 -1.81
N VAL A 34 2.10 -1.97 -1.22
CA VAL A 34 3.44 -2.05 -1.80
C VAL A 34 3.44 -3.06 -2.95
N VAL A 35 3.82 -2.59 -4.13
CA VAL A 35 3.95 -3.41 -5.35
C VAL A 35 5.40 -3.60 -5.79
N GLY A 36 6.36 -2.93 -5.16
CA GLY A 36 7.77 -3.10 -5.45
C GLY A 36 8.69 -2.29 -4.56
N TRP A 37 9.99 -2.61 -4.62
CA TRP A 37 11.05 -1.93 -3.89
C TRP A 37 12.19 -1.53 -4.82
N ARG A 38 12.84 -0.40 -4.51
CA ARG A 38 14.09 0.00 -5.16
C ARG A 38 15.05 0.61 -4.15
N ARG A 39 16.34 0.55 -4.47
CA ARG A 39 17.35 1.36 -3.78
C ARG A 39 17.27 2.80 -4.28
N ALA A 40 17.30 3.75 -3.34
CA ALA A 40 17.37 5.19 -3.61
C ALA A 40 18.46 5.81 -2.72
N GLY A 41 19.62 6.09 -3.31
CA GLY A 41 20.79 6.57 -2.57
C GLY A 41 21.24 5.59 -1.49
N ARG A 42 21.26 6.04 -0.23
CA ARG A 42 21.61 5.22 0.94
C ARG A 42 20.42 4.47 1.55
N GLY A 43 19.21 4.65 1.02
CA GLY A 43 17.97 4.08 1.56
C GLY A 43 17.20 3.24 0.56
N TRP A 44 15.97 2.89 0.97
CA TRP A 44 15.00 2.16 0.17
C TRP A 44 13.75 2.99 -0.05
N GLU A 45 13.18 2.84 -1.23
CA GLU A 45 11.85 3.33 -1.57
C GLU A 45 10.96 2.17 -1.95
N ALA A 46 9.68 2.27 -1.61
CA ALA A 46 8.66 1.33 -2.06
C ALA A 46 7.76 2.02 -3.09
N LEU A 47 7.37 1.29 -4.12
CA LEU A 47 6.31 1.68 -5.04
C LEU A 47 4.99 1.33 -4.36
N VAL A 48 4.18 2.33 -4.07
CA VAL A 48 2.93 2.17 -3.33
C VAL A 48 1.78 2.65 -4.18
N THR A 49 0.80 1.76 -4.39
CA THR A 49 -0.52 2.15 -4.91
C THR A 49 -1.42 2.51 -3.73
N TYR A 50 -2.04 3.69 -3.74
CA TYR A 50 -2.85 4.20 -2.63
C TYR A 50 -4.03 5.03 -3.12
N VAL A 51 -5.02 5.23 -2.25
CA VAL A 51 -6.16 6.11 -2.51
C VAL A 51 -5.94 7.47 -1.87
N ASP A 52 -5.98 8.53 -2.66
CA ASP A 52 -6.07 9.91 -2.22
C ASP A 52 -7.51 10.41 -2.39
N GLU A 53 -8.24 10.49 -1.28
CA GLU A 53 -9.63 10.94 -1.21
C GLU A 53 -9.80 12.43 -1.62
N GLN A 54 -8.70 13.18 -1.75
CA GLN A 54 -8.72 14.62 -2.07
C GLN A 54 -8.29 14.92 -3.51
N ALA A 55 -7.89 13.91 -4.29
CA ALA A 55 -7.43 14.12 -5.65
C ALA A 55 -8.60 14.21 -6.63
N ASP A 56 -8.54 15.18 -7.55
CA ASP A 56 -9.50 15.29 -8.65
C ASP A 56 -9.32 14.11 -9.62
N GLY A 57 -10.37 13.32 -9.84
CA GLY A 57 -10.36 12.17 -10.76
C GLY A 57 -10.43 10.82 -10.06
N SER A 58 -9.65 9.83 -10.52
CA SER A 58 -9.80 8.42 -10.11
C SER A 58 -9.35 8.10 -8.68
N GLY A 59 -8.79 9.07 -7.94
CA GLY A 59 -8.36 8.92 -6.54
C GLY A 59 -7.27 7.87 -6.28
N VAL A 60 -6.95 6.98 -7.24
CA VAL A 60 -5.91 5.95 -7.11
C VAL A 60 -4.61 6.46 -7.72
N HIS A 61 -3.57 6.50 -6.90
CA HIS A 61 -2.23 6.96 -7.26
C HIS A 61 -1.22 5.83 -7.06
N THR A 62 -0.10 5.90 -7.77
CA THR A 62 1.01 4.94 -7.63
C THR A 62 2.33 5.68 -7.69
N ASP A 63 2.99 5.79 -6.54
CA ASP A 63 4.18 6.63 -6.37
C ASP A 63 5.25 5.94 -5.52
N TRP A 64 6.48 6.41 -5.68
CA TRP A 64 7.62 5.97 -4.88
C TRP A 64 7.69 6.75 -3.56
N PHE A 65 7.67 6.02 -2.45
CA PHE A 65 7.82 6.61 -1.12
C PHE A 65 9.09 6.11 -0.42
N PRO A 66 9.83 7.00 0.27
CA PRO A 66 10.88 6.58 1.19
C PRO A 66 10.32 5.64 2.26
N GLN A 67 11.05 4.56 2.55
CA GLN A 67 10.66 3.58 3.57
C GLN A 67 10.30 4.25 4.92
N ALA A 68 10.98 5.34 5.28
CA ALA A 68 10.72 6.09 6.51
C ALA A 68 9.28 6.64 6.63
N ARG A 69 8.61 6.91 5.50
CA ARG A 69 7.21 7.37 5.44
C ARG A 69 6.19 6.24 5.53
N LEU A 70 6.62 4.99 5.42
CA LEU A 70 5.73 3.83 5.42
C LEU A 70 5.65 3.23 6.82
N ARG A 71 4.46 2.78 7.19
CA ARG A 71 4.24 1.93 8.36
C ARG A 71 3.47 0.70 7.90
N PRO A 72 3.91 -0.52 8.25
CA PRO A 72 3.13 -1.71 7.93
C PRO A 72 1.76 -1.60 8.61
N VAL A 73 0.71 -2.03 7.90
CA VAL A 73 -0.59 -2.24 8.54
C VAL A 73 -0.44 -3.49 9.41
N GLU A 74 -0.57 -3.34 10.73
CA GLU A 74 -0.42 -4.39 11.74
C GLU A 74 -1.56 -5.43 11.75
N VAL A 75 -2.36 -5.51 10.67
CA VAL A 75 -3.57 -6.33 10.50
C VAL A 75 -4.79 -5.70 11.20
N ASP A 76 -5.81 -5.29 10.44
CA ASP A 76 -7.17 -5.05 10.99
C ASP A 76 -8.14 -6.12 10.46
N PRO A 77 -8.54 -7.09 11.30
CA PRO A 77 -9.57 -8.07 11.00
C PRO A 77 -10.98 -7.71 11.52
N ASN A 78 -11.29 -6.45 11.87
CA ASN A 78 -12.57 -6.08 12.50
C ASN A 78 -13.74 -5.81 11.51
N PRO A 79 -15.00 -6.09 11.93
CA PRO A 79 -16.23 -5.82 11.16
C PRO A 79 -16.56 -4.31 11.07
N PRO A 80 -17.46 -3.92 10.15
CA PRO A 80 -17.76 -2.51 9.87
C PRO A 80 -18.24 -1.76 11.12
N ARG A 81 -17.88 -0.48 11.19
CA ARG A 81 -18.34 0.44 12.22
C ARG A 81 -19.82 0.81 12.02
N ASP A 82 -20.66 0.38 12.95
CA ASP A 82 -22.05 0.83 13.16
C ASP A 82 -22.07 2.19 13.88
N ASP A 83 -21.48 3.23 13.30
CA ASP A 83 -21.40 4.56 13.95
C ASP A 83 -20.72 5.56 13.01
N TRP A 84 -21.33 5.75 11.85
CA TRP A 84 -21.21 7.01 11.12
C TRP A 84 -22.46 7.83 11.46
N PHE A 85 -22.23 8.93 12.16
CA PHE A 85 -23.02 10.17 12.17
C PHE A 85 -24.37 10.17 11.42
#